data_AF-A0A370GBU9-F1
#
_entry.id   AF-A0A370GBU9-F1
#
_cell.length_a   1.000
_cell.length_b   1.000
_cell.length_c   1.000
_cell.angle_alpha   90.00
_cell.angle_beta   90.00
_cell.angle_gamma   90.00
#
_symmetry.space_group_name_H-M   'P 1'
#
loop_
_entity.id
_entity.type
_entity.pdbx_description
1 polymer ?
#
loop_
_entity_poly.entity_id
_entity_poly.type
_entity_poly.pdbx_seq_one_letter_code
_entity_poly.pdbx_strand_id
1 'polypeptide(L)'
;MQEEYRSYIRQMRGWRNSLEASLQGTGVKEDWMNKLAAFDNLILRLEDSTGSEALISKEIYELAVEIHRSAQEANEKREVGGYIWTEEIKIPPGGHSLPPLPYGYNALEPYISGEIMMLHHDKHHQSYVDGLNKAENKLMEARKTNDFSLIKHWERELSFHGSGHYLHTLFWEVMSPNGGGMPAEGLMKAIEISFGSFEAFKRQFSEAAIAVEGSGWAVLVWSMRARRLEILQSEKHMNLTQWDTIPLLVIDVWEHAYYLQYKNNRAEYVKNWWNVVNWPLVESRFEKAKKLRWKAF
;
A
#
# COMPACT_ATOMS: atom_id res chain seq x y z
N MET A 1 22.64 14.47 -8.07
CA MET A 1 21.49 13.61 -7.72
C MET A 1 21.79 12.15 -8.05
N GLN A 2 21.66 11.27 -7.05
CA GLN A 2 21.77 9.82 -7.21
C GLN A 2 20.69 9.27 -8.17
N GLU A 3 20.98 8.17 -8.86
CA GLU A 3 20.08 7.59 -9.87
C GLU A 3 18.69 7.25 -9.31
N GLU A 4 18.63 6.79 -8.06
CA GLU A 4 17.42 6.46 -7.31
C GLU A 4 16.43 7.64 -7.23
N TYR A 5 16.92 8.85 -6.92
CA TYR A 5 16.07 10.04 -6.84
C TYR A 5 15.59 10.52 -8.21
N ARG A 6 16.36 10.26 -9.29
CA ARG A 6 15.88 10.53 -10.66
C ARG A 6 14.72 9.63 -11.03
N SER A 7 14.74 8.35 -10.61
CA SER A 7 13.61 7.45 -10.80
C SER A 7 12.40 7.92 -10.00
N TYR A 8 12.59 8.24 -8.71
CA TYR A 8 11.54 8.75 -7.82
C TYR A 8 10.85 10.00 -8.37
N ILE A 9 11.61 11.01 -8.83
CA ILE A 9 11.05 12.24 -9.41
C ILE A 9 10.17 11.96 -10.63
N ARG A 10 10.60 11.04 -11.51
CA ARG A 10 9.82 10.65 -12.68
C ARG A 10 8.47 10.05 -12.28
N GLN A 11 8.45 9.24 -11.22
CA GLN A 11 7.23 8.61 -10.72
C GLN A 11 6.30 9.61 -10.07
N MET A 12 6.83 10.50 -9.22
CA MET A 12 6.03 11.55 -8.60
C MET A 12 5.37 12.46 -9.65
N ARG A 13 6.07 12.77 -10.74
CA ARG A 13 5.49 13.48 -11.90
C ARG A 13 4.38 12.68 -12.58
N GLY A 14 4.58 11.39 -12.79
CA GLY A 14 3.57 10.49 -13.36
C GLY A 14 2.31 10.39 -12.49
N TRP A 15 2.49 10.26 -11.18
CA TRP A 15 1.40 10.25 -10.19
C TRP A 15 0.64 11.58 -10.21
N ARG A 16 1.35 12.71 -10.16
CA ARG A 16 0.78 14.06 -10.22
C ARG A 16 -0.09 14.26 -11.47
N ASN A 17 0.38 13.81 -12.64
CA ASN A 17 -0.38 13.90 -13.89
C ASN A 17 -1.62 13.00 -13.87
N SER A 18 -1.51 11.79 -13.32
CA SER A 18 -2.64 10.87 -13.19
C SER A 18 -3.70 11.42 -12.24
N LEU A 19 -3.27 12.02 -11.13
CA LEU A 19 -4.14 12.67 -10.17
C LEU A 19 -4.84 13.89 -10.79
N GLU A 20 -4.10 14.77 -11.47
CA GLU A 20 -4.69 15.92 -12.17
C GLU A 20 -5.77 15.49 -13.16
N ALA A 21 -5.50 14.45 -13.97
CA ALA A 21 -6.49 13.89 -14.88
C ALA A 21 -7.73 13.36 -14.16
N SER A 22 -7.58 12.73 -12.99
CA SER A 22 -8.72 12.25 -12.18
C SER A 22 -9.54 13.37 -11.53
N LEU A 23 -8.91 14.51 -11.24
CA LEU A 23 -9.56 15.67 -10.63
C LEU A 23 -10.25 16.57 -11.67
N GLN A 24 -9.80 16.52 -12.93
CA GLN A 24 -10.43 17.20 -14.08
C GLN A 24 -11.86 16.67 -14.30
N GLY A 25 -12.83 17.31 -13.67
CA GLY A 25 -14.26 16.95 -13.74
C GLY A 25 -15.00 17.09 -12.40
N THR A 26 -14.27 17.16 -11.29
CA THR A 26 -14.84 17.16 -9.92
C THR A 26 -15.34 18.52 -9.42
N GLY A 27 -15.17 19.58 -10.22
CA GLY A 27 -15.62 20.95 -9.90
C GLY A 27 -14.83 21.68 -8.81
N VAL A 28 -13.85 21.03 -8.16
CA VAL A 28 -13.00 21.66 -7.14
C VAL A 28 -11.79 22.29 -7.82
N LYS A 29 -11.76 23.61 -7.99
CA LYS A 29 -10.74 24.28 -8.82
C LYS A 29 -9.64 25.01 -8.06
N GLU A 30 -9.91 25.62 -6.91
CA GLU A 30 -8.91 26.51 -6.28
C GLU A 30 -8.00 25.82 -5.25
N ASP A 31 -8.53 24.96 -4.38
CA ASP A 31 -7.72 24.31 -3.33
C ASP A 31 -6.68 23.33 -3.93
N TRP A 32 -7.08 22.58 -4.96
CA TRP A 32 -6.23 21.56 -5.58
C TRP A 32 -5.10 22.13 -6.43
N MET A 33 -5.38 23.14 -7.23
CA MET A 33 -4.38 23.73 -8.12
C MET A 33 -3.21 24.33 -7.32
N ASN A 34 -3.50 24.95 -6.18
CA ASN A 34 -2.47 25.48 -5.27
C ASN A 34 -1.63 24.36 -4.65
N LYS A 35 -2.26 23.25 -4.24
CA LYS A 35 -1.54 22.09 -3.69
C LYS A 35 -0.70 21.38 -4.76
N LEU A 36 -1.21 21.24 -5.99
CA LEU A 36 -0.44 20.69 -7.11
C LEU A 36 0.74 21.59 -7.49
N ALA A 37 0.57 22.91 -7.47
CA ALA A 37 1.67 23.85 -7.69
C ALA A 37 2.73 23.78 -6.57
N ALA A 38 2.31 23.65 -5.31
CA ALA A 38 3.22 23.42 -4.18
C ALA A 38 3.98 22.10 -4.35
N PHE A 39 3.31 21.05 -4.82
CA PHE A 39 3.91 19.77 -5.15
C PHE A 39 4.95 19.90 -6.27
N ASP A 40 4.62 20.58 -7.36
CA ASP A 40 5.55 20.84 -8.47
C ASP A 40 6.80 21.60 -8.00
N ASN A 41 6.65 22.56 -7.08
CA ASN A 41 7.77 23.27 -6.46
C ASN A 41 8.66 22.36 -5.59
N LEU A 42 8.07 21.43 -4.85
CA LEU A 42 8.84 20.46 -4.07
C LEU A 42 9.63 19.51 -4.97
N ILE A 43 9.06 19.11 -6.10
CA ILE A 43 9.75 18.31 -7.11
C ILE A 43 10.96 19.06 -7.68
N LEU A 44 10.81 20.35 -8.01
CA LEU A 44 11.92 21.19 -8.46
C LEU A 44 13.00 21.34 -7.38
N ARG A 45 12.60 21.53 -6.11
CA ARG A 45 13.55 21.56 -4.99
C ARG A 45 14.32 20.24 -4.85
N LEU A 46 13.65 19.10 -5.05
CA LEU A 46 14.31 17.80 -5.03
C LEU A 46 15.30 17.68 -6.19
N GLU A 47 14.94 18.16 -7.39
CA GLU A 47 15.80 18.22 -8.59
C GLU A 47 17.13 18.93 -8.36
N ASP A 48 17.10 20.05 -7.64
CA ASP A 48 18.27 20.89 -7.38
C ASP A 48 19.00 20.55 -6.06
N SER A 49 18.46 19.61 -5.27
CA SER A 49 18.99 19.32 -3.94
C SER A 49 20.32 18.56 -3.96
N THR A 50 21.15 18.86 -2.96
CA THR A 50 22.34 18.08 -2.61
C THR A 50 22.36 17.89 -1.08
N GLY A 51 22.09 16.67 -0.61
CA GLY A 51 22.14 16.29 0.81
C GLY A 51 20.86 16.50 1.62
N SER A 52 19.74 16.89 1.00
CA SER A 52 18.42 17.05 1.65
C SER A 52 17.31 16.23 0.98
N GLU A 53 17.68 15.30 0.11
CA GLU A 53 16.77 14.53 -0.74
C GLU A 53 15.73 13.74 0.08
N ALA A 54 16.16 13.11 1.18
CA ALA A 54 15.27 12.35 2.05
C ALA A 54 14.21 13.23 2.73
N LEU A 55 14.60 14.43 3.19
CA LEU A 55 13.69 15.38 3.81
C LEU A 55 12.68 15.91 2.79
N ILE A 56 13.14 16.31 1.61
CA ILE A 56 12.26 16.83 0.56
C ILE A 56 11.33 15.72 0.05
N SER A 57 11.81 14.48 -0.08
CA SER A 57 10.96 13.33 -0.47
C SER A 57 9.84 13.09 0.54
N LYS A 58 10.12 13.28 1.84
CA LYS A 58 9.11 13.23 2.89
C LYS A 58 8.08 14.37 2.76
N GLU A 59 8.53 15.61 2.55
CA GLU A 59 7.62 16.76 2.32
C GLU A 59 6.71 16.51 1.10
N ILE A 60 7.28 15.97 0.01
CA ILE A 60 6.55 15.59 -1.20
C ILE A 60 5.46 14.57 -0.88
N TYR A 61 5.80 13.52 -0.12
CA TYR A 61 4.84 12.49 0.23
C TYR A 61 3.77 12.99 1.20
N GLU A 62 4.14 13.75 2.23
CA GLU A 62 3.17 14.32 3.18
C GLU A 62 2.17 15.22 2.44
N LEU A 63 2.63 16.03 1.50
CA LEU A 63 1.74 16.81 0.64
C LEU A 63 0.92 15.92 -0.29
N ALA A 64 1.48 14.84 -0.85
CA ALA A 64 0.73 13.88 -1.67
C ALA A 64 -0.40 13.20 -0.88
N VAL A 65 -0.12 12.78 0.36
CA VAL A 65 -1.11 12.20 1.28
C VAL A 65 -2.13 13.25 1.69
N GLU A 66 -1.71 14.47 2.01
CA GLU A 66 -2.63 15.56 2.30
C GLU A 66 -3.55 15.82 1.11
N ILE A 67 -2.99 15.80 -0.09
CA ILE A 67 -3.76 15.97 -1.31
C ILE A 67 -4.77 14.83 -1.46
N HIS A 68 -4.34 13.58 -1.31
CA HIS A 68 -5.23 12.44 -1.40
C HIS A 68 -6.31 12.45 -0.29
N ARG A 69 -5.93 12.77 0.94
CA ARG A 69 -6.83 12.87 2.10
C ARG A 69 -7.82 14.01 1.95
N SER A 70 -7.39 15.21 1.56
CA SER A 70 -8.31 16.32 1.30
C SER A 70 -9.29 15.96 0.18
N ALA A 71 -8.93 15.10 -0.76
CA ALA A 71 -9.82 14.66 -1.84
C ALA A 71 -10.85 13.70 -1.28
N GLN A 72 -10.42 12.78 -0.41
CA GLN A 72 -11.31 11.91 0.36
C GLN A 72 -12.22 12.69 1.32
N GLU A 73 -11.71 13.66 2.09
CA GLU A 73 -12.49 14.45 3.05
C GLU A 73 -13.45 15.44 2.38
N ALA A 74 -13.05 16.02 1.25
CA ALA A 74 -13.96 16.78 0.41
C ALA A 74 -15.10 15.90 -0.11
N ASN A 75 -14.84 14.61 -0.34
CA ASN A 75 -15.89 13.63 -0.66
C ASN A 75 -16.75 13.29 0.57
N GLU A 76 -16.16 13.04 1.75
CA GLU A 76 -16.89 12.70 3.00
C GLU A 76 -17.75 13.85 3.54
N LYS A 77 -17.24 15.10 3.56
CA LYS A 77 -18.00 16.28 4.03
C LYS A 77 -19.21 16.60 3.15
N ARG A 78 -19.23 16.11 1.91
CA ARG A 78 -20.37 16.23 0.98
C ARG A 78 -21.47 15.19 1.25
N GLU A 79 -21.23 14.14 2.03
CA GLU A 79 -22.23 13.11 2.37
C GLU A 79 -23.29 13.58 3.38
N VAL A 80 -23.01 14.62 4.18
CA VAL A 80 -23.90 15.09 5.27
C VAL A 80 -25.08 15.94 4.76
N GLY A 81 -25.02 16.44 3.52
CA GLY A 81 -26.00 17.36 2.93
C GLY A 81 -26.81 16.75 1.80
N GLY A 82 -27.79 15.91 2.15
CA GLY A 82 -28.80 15.27 1.28
C GLY A 82 -28.89 15.71 -0.19
N TYR A 83 -28.57 14.74 -1.07
CA TYR A 83 -28.76 14.70 -2.53
C TYR A 83 -28.05 15.79 -3.37
N ILE A 84 -26.95 15.40 -4.04
CA ILE A 84 -26.77 15.38 -5.50
C ILE A 84 -25.36 14.85 -5.87
N TRP A 85 -25.35 13.94 -6.84
CA TRP A 85 -24.26 13.31 -7.61
C TRP A 85 -22.87 13.99 -7.64
N THR A 86 -21.84 13.30 -7.12
CA THR A 86 -20.47 13.33 -7.67
C THR A 86 -19.84 11.94 -7.54
N GLU A 87 -19.19 11.49 -8.61
CA GLU A 87 -18.54 10.18 -8.71
C GLU A 87 -17.48 10.02 -7.61
N GLU A 88 -17.62 9.00 -6.74
CA GLU A 88 -16.47 8.43 -6.03
C GLU A 88 -15.34 8.25 -7.04
N ILE A 89 -14.08 8.49 -6.66
CA ILE A 89 -12.94 8.12 -7.51
C ILE A 89 -12.96 6.60 -7.66
N LYS A 90 -13.64 6.14 -8.71
CA LYS A 90 -13.72 4.75 -9.12
C LYS A 90 -12.61 4.58 -10.12
N ILE A 91 -11.66 3.71 -9.80
CA ILE A 91 -10.67 3.27 -10.77
C ILE A 91 -11.44 2.44 -11.80
N PRO A 92 -11.56 2.88 -13.06
CA PRO A 92 -12.24 2.09 -14.07
C PRO A 92 -11.41 0.81 -14.33
N PRO A 93 -12.05 -0.27 -14.83
CA PRO A 93 -11.30 -1.45 -15.25
C PRO A 93 -10.16 -1.06 -16.21
N GLY A 94 -8.94 -1.53 -15.94
CA GLY A 94 -7.76 -1.16 -16.72
C GLY A 94 -7.13 0.19 -16.36
N GLY A 95 -7.64 0.87 -15.32
CA GLY A 95 -7.22 2.22 -14.91
C GLY A 95 -6.30 2.29 -13.69
N HIS A 96 -5.79 1.17 -13.19
CA HIS A 96 -4.87 1.15 -12.04
C HIS A 96 -3.51 1.73 -12.43
N SER A 97 -2.83 2.36 -11.47
CA SER A 97 -1.50 2.94 -11.65
C SER A 97 -0.58 2.53 -10.49
N LEU A 98 0.73 2.54 -10.74
CA LEU A 98 1.72 2.31 -9.70
C LEU A 98 1.73 3.51 -8.73
N PRO A 99 1.35 3.35 -7.45
CA PRO A 99 1.44 4.43 -6.49
C PRO A 99 2.90 4.76 -6.23
N PRO A 100 3.28 6.03 -6.06
CA PRO A 100 4.65 6.37 -5.68
C PRO A 100 4.99 5.84 -4.28
N LEU A 101 6.28 5.58 -4.03
CA LEU A 101 6.74 5.28 -2.69
C LEU A 101 6.54 6.47 -1.74
N PRO A 102 6.27 6.21 -0.45
CA PRO A 102 6.07 7.26 0.54
C PRO A 102 7.38 7.87 1.08
N TYR A 103 8.52 7.36 0.61
CA TYR A 103 9.87 7.77 0.98
C TYR A 103 10.83 7.43 -0.17
N GLY A 104 12.06 7.96 -0.13
CA GLY A 104 13.09 7.61 -1.10
C GLY A 104 13.51 6.15 -1.02
N TYR A 105 14.05 5.58 -2.10
CA TYR A 105 14.41 4.15 -2.19
C TYR A 105 15.34 3.67 -1.07
N ASN A 106 16.37 4.45 -0.76
CA ASN A 106 17.33 4.17 0.31
C ASN A 106 16.86 4.56 1.73
N ALA A 107 15.64 5.08 1.89
CA ALA A 107 15.19 5.64 3.17
C ALA A 107 15.05 4.60 4.29
N LEU A 108 14.93 3.32 3.94
CA LEU A 108 14.77 2.21 4.91
C LEU A 108 16.10 1.54 5.28
N GLU A 109 17.23 2.06 4.79
CA GLU A 109 18.55 1.56 5.17
C GLU A 109 18.85 1.82 6.66
N PRO A 110 19.63 0.93 7.31
CA PRO A 110 20.30 -0.25 6.76
C PRO A 110 19.40 -1.50 6.69
N TYR A 111 18.12 -1.40 7.03
CA TYR A 111 17.24 -2.57 7.22
C TYR A 111 16.73 -3.15 5.90
N ILE A 112 16.45 -2.31 4.90
CA ILE A 112 16.10 -2.74 3.54
C ILE A 112 16.87 -1.86 2.56
N SER A 113 17.67 -2.46 1.67
CA SER A 113 18.53 -1.72 0.75
C SER A 113 17.74 -0.95 -0.31
N GLY A 114 18.28 0.18 -0.75
CA GLY A 114 17.71 0.96 -1.85
C GLY A 114 17.55 0.16 -3.14
N GLU A 115 18.48 -0.75 -3.43
CA GLU A 115 18.41 -1.66 -4.59
C GLU A 115 17.17 -2.56 -4.55
N ILE A 116 16.88 -3.17 -3.39
CA ILE A 116 15.67 -3.98 -3.20
C ILE A 116 14.45 -3.11 -3.41
N MET A 117 14.37 -1.96 -2.73
CA MET A 117 13.21 -1.07 -2.81
C MET A 117 12.93 -0.62 -4.25
N MET A 118 13.97 -0.30 -5.02
CA MET A 118 13.85 0.10 -6.42
C MET A 118 13.32 -1.04 -7.29
N LEU A 119 13.90 -2.24 -7.21
CA LEU A 119 13.45 -3.37 -8.04
C LEU A 119 12.06 -3.85 -7.63
N HIS A 120 11.79 -3.92 -6.33
CA HIS A 120 10.53 -4.37 -5.75
C HIS A 120 9.38 -3.44 -6.13
N HIS A 121 9.62 -2.12 -6.16
CA HIS A 121 8.64 -1.14 -6.62
C HIS A 121 8.54 -1.07 -8.16
N ASP A 122 9.64 -0.74 -8.85
CA ASP A 122 9.60 -0.37 -10.28
C ASP A 122 9.44 -1.55 -11.23
N LYS A 123 9.74 -2.77 -10.75
CA LYS A 123 9.62 -4.00 -11.54
C LYS A 123 8.50 -4.88 -11.03
N HIS A 124 8.60 -5.33 -9.79
CA HIS A 124 7.64 -6.30 -9.25
C HIS A 124 6.25 -5.67 -9.09
N HIS A 125 6.13 -4.54 -8.38
CA HIS A 125 4.83 -3.88 -8.20
C HIS A 125 4.22 -3.40 -9.53
N GLN A 126 5.02 -2.79 -10.41
CA GLN A 126 4.58 -2.40 -11.76
C GLN A 126 3.98 -3.57 -12.55
N SER A 127 4.59 -4.77 -12.47
CA SER A 127 4.07 -5.94 -13.17
C SER A 127 2.69 -6.39 -12.67
N TYR A 128 2.38 -6.19 -11.38
CA TYR A 128 1.06 -6.46 -10.83
C TYR A 128 0.03 -5.45 -11.31
N VAL A 129 0.39 -4.17 -11.38
CA VAL A 129 -0.48 -3.12 -11.95
C VAL A 129 -0.82 -3.43 -13.41
N ASP A 130 0.19 -3.72 -14.23
CA ASP A 130 0.00 -4.01 -15.66
C ASP A 130 -0.85 -5.27 -15.88
N GLY A 131 -0.58 -6.32 -15.10
CA GLY A 131 -1.33 -7.58 -15.16
C GLY A 131 -2.79 -7.43 -14.71
N LEU A 132 -3.04 -6.65 -13.67
CA LEU A 132 -4.40 -6.35 -13.19
C LEU A 132 -5.18 -5.61 -14.27
N ASN A 133 -4.60 -4.55 -14.82
CA ASN A 133 -5.21 -3.77 -15.89
C ASN A 133 -5.53 -4.63 -17.11
N LYS A 134 -4.63 -5.55 -17.48
CA LYS A 134 -4.84 -6.47 -18.60
C LYS A 134 -5.98 -7.46 -18.32
N ALA A 135 -6.02 -8.05 -17.13
CA ALA A 135 -7.06 -9.01 -16.74
C ALA A 135 -8.45 -8.36 -16.76
N GLU A 136 -8.58 -7.18 -16.16
CA GLU A 136 -9.83 -6.42 -16.13
C GLU A 136 -10.35 -6.08 -17.55
N ASN A 137 -9.46 -5.60 -18.43
CA ASN A 137 -9.79 -5.31 -19.83
C ASN A 137 -10.23 -6.57 -20.59
N LYS A 138 -9.56 -7.70 -20.37
CA LYS A 138 -9.92 -8.97 -21.02
C LYS A 138 -11.25 -9.52 -20.53
N LEU A 139 -11.56 -9.37 -19.24
CA LEU A 139 -12.87 -9.71 -18.69
C LEU A 139 -13.98 -8.80 -19.22
N MET A 140 -13.70 -7.50 -19.44
CA MET A 140 -14.64 -6.61 -20.12
C MET A 140 -14.90 -7.04 -21.57
N GLU A 141 -13.85 -7.38 -22.31
CA GLU A 141 -13.96 -7.88 -23.69
C GLU A 141 -14.81 -9.16 -23.74
N ALA A 142 -14.51 -10.14 -22.87
CA ALA A 142 -15.28 -11.38 -22.75
C ALA A 142 -16.78 -11.13 -22.53
N ARG A 143 -17.14 -10.18 -21.66
CA ARG A 143 -18.55 -9.79 -21.43
C ARG A 143 -19.19 -9.14 -22.67
N LYS A 144 -18.44 -8.33 -23.42
CA LYS A 144 -18.94 -7.66 -24.64
C LYS A 144 -19.13 -8.63 -25.79
N THR A 145 -18.23 -9.60 -25.95
CA THR A 145 -18.26 -10.58 -27.04
C THR A 145 -19.02 -11.85 -26.70
N ASN A 146 -19.39 -12.04 -25.42
CA ASN A 146 -19.96 -13.27 -24.88
C ASN A 146 -19.05 -14.49 -25.07
N ASP A 147 -17.73 -14.29 -25.12
CA ASP A 147 -16.72 -15.36 -25.19
C ASP A 147 -16.03 -15.54 -23.83
N PHE A 148 -16.39 -16.62 -23.15
CA PHE A 148 -15.85 -16.99 -21.84
C PHE A 148 -14.89 -18.18 -21.91
N SER A 149 -14.35 -18.51 -23.09
CA SER A 149 -13.42 -19.64 -23.29
C SER A 149 -12.20 -19.61 -22.37
N LEU A 150 -11.73 -18.41 -22.01
CA LEU A 150 -10.59 -18.17 -21.12
C LEU A 150 -10.97 -17.67 -19.72
N ILE A 151 -12.23 -17.81 -19.28
CA ILE A 151 -12.70 -17.21 -18.02
C ILE A 151 -11.88 -17.67 -16.81
N LYS A 152 -11.55 -18.97 -16.73
CA LYS A 152 -10.72 -19.51 -15.64
C LYS A 152 -9.32 -18.88 -15.58
N HIS A 153 -8.75 -18.55 -16.73
CA HIS A 153 -7.45 -17.88 -16.80
C HIS A 153 -7.58 -16.44 -16.31
N TRP A 154 -8.50 -15.67 -16.88
CA TRP A 154 -8.58 -14.24 -16.57
C TRP A 154 -9.05 -13.94 -15.14
N GLU A 155 -9.93 -14.74 -14.56
CA GLU A 155 -10.30 -14.60 -13.14
C GLU A 155 -9.12 -14.93 -12.20
N ARG A 156 -8.27 -15.89 -12.58
CA ARG A 156 -7.04 -16.20 -11.84
C ARG A 156 -6.04 -15.04 -11.94
N GLU A 157 -5.83 -14.49 -13.14
CA GLU A 157 -4.93 -13.33 -13.33
C GLU A 157 -5.44 -12.11 -12.56
N LEU A 158 -6.76 -11.86 -12.57
CA LEU A 158 -7.39 -10.80 -11.80
C LEU A 158 -7.08 -10.95 -10.31
N SER A 159 -7.26 -12.16 -9.76
CA SER A 159 -6.98 -12.42 -8.35
C SER A 159 -5.49 -12.30 -8.00
N PHE A 160 -4.60 -12.89 -8.81
CA PHE A 160 -3.16 -12.86 -8.56
C PHE A 160 -2.58 -11.45 -8.64
N HIS A 161 -2.84 -10.74 -9.73
CA HIS A 161 -2.33 -9.39 -9.94
C HIS A 161 -3.03 -8.35 -9.06
N GLY A 162 -4.35 -8.50 -8.84
CA GLY A 162 -5.11 -7.65 -7.93
C GLY A 162 -4.60 -7.72 -6.49
N SER A 163 -4.47 -8.94 -5.95
CA SER A 163 -3.90 -9.12 -4.61
C SER A 163 -2.44 -8.67 -4.54
N GLY A 164 -1.64 -8.91 -5.59
CA GLY A 164 -0.27 -8.42 -5.69
C GLY A 164 -0.19 -6.89 -5.60
N HIS A 165 -0.99 -6.18 -6.39
CA HIS A 165 -1.04 -4.73 -6.38
C HIS A 165 -1.47 -4.17 -5.01
N TYR A 166 -2.54 -4.70 -4.43
CA TYR A 166 -3.08 -4.17 -3.17
C TYR A 166 -2.18 -4.47 -1.96
N LEU A 167 -1.55 -5.66 -1.90
CA LEU A 167 -0.62 -5.99 -0.82
C LEU A 167 0.66 -5.16 -0.90
N HIS A 168 1.22 -4.94 -2.10
CA HIS A 168 2.41 -4.08 -2.25
C HIS A 168 2.09 -2.63 -1.94
N THR A 169 0.94 -2.13 -2.41
CA THR A 169 0.47 -0.77 -2.05
C THR A 169 0.46 -0.59 -0.53
N LEU A 170 -0.12 -1.55 0.21
CA LEU A 170 -0.10 -1.51 1.66
C LEU A 170 1.31 -1.65 2.25
N PHE A 171 2.13 -2.55 1.70
CA PHE A 171 3.49 -2.83 2.17
C PHE A 171 4.36 -1.57 2.20
N TRP A 172 4.28 -0.73 1.17
CA TRP A 172 5.02 0.53 1.13
C TRP A 172 4.61 1.48 2.24
N GLU A 173 3.30 1.63 2.45
CA GLU A 173 2.75 2.57 3.42
C GLU A 173 3.06 2.14 4.86
N VAL A 174 3.01 0.83 5.17
CA VAL A 174 3.26 0.30 6.53
C VAL A 174 4.73 0.26 6.93
N MET A 175 5.62 0.82 6.10
CA MET A 175 7.02 1.06 6.44
C MET A 175 7.31 2.57 6.49
N SER A 176 8.37 2.97 7.18
CA SER A 176 8.80 4.38 7.31
C SER A 176 10.27 4.47 7.73
N PRO A 177 11.03 5.48 7.25
CA PRO A 177 12.38 5.77 7.74
C PRO A 177 12.42 6.11 9.25
N ASN A 178 11.30 6.59 9.80
CA ASN A 178 11.15 6.89 11.23
C ASN A 178 10.27 5.83 11.93
N GLY A 179 10.21 4.63 11.36
CA GLY A 179 9.42 3.52 11.88
C GLY A 179 10.05 2.85 13.11
N GLY A 180 9.54 1.66 13.40
CA GLY A 180 9.92 0.89 14.59
C GLY A 180 9.18 1.34 15.84
N GLY A 181 9.65 0.88 17.00
CA GLY A 181 8.97 1.14 18.28
C GLY A 181 7.67 0.33 18.43
N MET A 182 6.65 0.97 18.99
CA MET A 182 5.38 0.33 19.38
C MET A 182 4.16 1.11 18.87
N PRO A 183 3.01 0.45 18.69
CA PRO A 183 1.76 1.11 18.33
C PRO A 183 1.23 2.04 19.43
N ALA A 184 0.33 2.95 19.03
CA ALA A 184 -0.37 3.80 19.97
C ALA A 184 -1.39 3.00 20.80
N GLU A 185 -1.93 3.63 21.84
CA GLU A 185 -2.76 2.96 22.85
C GLU A 185 -3.97 2.20 22.26
N GLY A 186 -4.57 2.72 21.18
CA GLY A 186 -5.75 2.13 20.54
C GLY A 186 -5.47 0.74 19.97
N LEU A 187 -4.51 0.65 19.03
CA LEU A 187 -4.08 -0.62 18.45
C LEU A 187 -3.35 -1.50 19.47
N MET A 188 -2.57 -0.91 20.40
CA MET A 188 -1.89 -1.66 21.46
C MET A 188 -2.88 -2.48 22.28
N LYS A 189 -3.98 -1.87 22.74
CA LYS A 189 -5.02 -2.59 23.49
C LYS A 189 -5.67 -3.68 22.66
N ALA A 190 -5.93 -3.44 21.38
CA ALA A 190 -6.51 -4.46 20.50
C ALA A 190 -5.57 -5.65 20.29
N ILE A 191 -4.26 -5.39 20.23
CA ILE A 191 -3.21 -6.40 20.19
C ILE A 191 -3.19 -7.21 21.49
N GLU A 192 -3.18 -6.54 22.64
CA GLU A 192 -3.19 -7.21 23.95
C GLU A 192 -4.44 -8.08 24.14
N ILE A 193 -5.62 -7.61 23.72
CA ILE A 193 -6.85 -8.40 23.77
C ILE A 193 -6.78 -9.65 22.87
N SER A 194 -6.18 -9.52 21.69
CA SER A 194 -6.20 -10.60 20.68
C SER A 194 -5.05 -11.61 20.87
N PHE A 195 -3.91 -11.16 21.38
CA PHE A 195 -2.66 -11.95 21.44
C PHE A 195 -2.06 -12.04 22.85
N GLY A 196 -2.66 -11.38 23.85
CA GLY A 196 -2.20 -11.35 25.23
C GLY A 196 -1.15 -10.28 25.52
N SER A 197 -0.20 -10.03 24.61
CA SER A 197 0.77 -8.94 24.72
C SER A 197 1.35 -8.56 23.35
N PHE A 198 1.99 -7.38 23.28
CA PHE A 198 2.72 -6.97 22.08
C PHE A 198 3.84 -7.93 21.72
N GLU A 199 4.59 -8.44 22.70
CA GLU A 199 5.68 -9.40 22.47
C GLU A 199 5.15 -10.74 21.94
N ALA A 200 4.01 -11.22 22.46
CA ALA A 200 3.36 -12.43 21.95
C ALA A 200 2.88 -12.25 20.51
N PHE A 201 2.26 -11.10 20.21
CA PHE A 201 1.89 -10.72 18.85
C PHE A 201 3.09 -10.68 17.91
N LYS A 202 4.14 -9.93 18.29
CA LYS A 202 5.35 -9.76 17.48
C LYS A 202 6.01 -11.10 17.19
N ARG A 203 6.07 -11.98 18.20
CA ARG A 203 6.58 -13.35 18.05
C ARG A 203 5.72 -14.15 17.08
N GLN A 204 4.40 -14.23 17.28
CA GLN A 204 3.51 -14.98 16.39
C GLN A 204 3.59 -14.47 14.95
N PHE A 205 3.58 -13.15 14.75
CA PHE A 205 3.67 -12.54 13.43
C PHE A 205 5.01 -12.87 12.75
N SER A 206 6.12 -12.80 13.49
CA SER A 206 7.45 -13.12 12.96
C SER A 206 7.58 -14.59 12.57
N GLU A 207 7.13 -15.51 13.44
CA GLU A 207 7.17 -16.95 13.16
C GLU A 207 6.28 -17.29 11.95
N ALA A 208 5.09 -16.68 11.85
CA ALA A 208 4.22 -16.85 10.69
C ALA A 208 4.89 -16.34 9.40
N ALA A 209 5.59 -15.20 9.43
CA ALA A 209 6.32 -14.69 8.27
C ALA A 209 7.46 -15.62 7.85
N ILE A 210 8.23 -16.14 8.82
CA ILE A 210 9.35 -17.05 8.55
C ILE A 210 8.86 -18.36 7.94
N ALA A 211 7.77 -18.91 8.48
CA ALA A 211 7.24 -20.22 8.14
C ALA A 211 6.37 -20.26 6.86
N VAL A 212 6.26 -19.16 6.10
CA VAL A 212 5.53 -19.19 4.82
C VAL A 212 6.18 -20.21 3.87
N GLU A 213 5.38 -21.14 3.36
CA GLU A 213 5.84 -22.14 2.39
C GLU A 213 5.92 -21.51 0.98
N GLY A 214 7.13 -21.46 0.43
CA GLY A 214 7.38 -20.79 -0.85
C GLY A 214 7.29 -19.27 -0.75
N SER A 215 6.48 -18.67 -1.63
CA SER A 215 6.27 -17.24 -1.76
C SER A 215 5.02 -16.79 -1.02
N GLY A 216 5.07 -15.70 -0.27
CA GLY A 216 3.88 -15.20 0.42
C GLY A 216 4.14 -14.07 1.40
N TRP A 217 3.24 -13.96 2.38
CA TRP A 217 3.12 -12.83 3.31
C TRP A 217 2.69 -13.30 4.69
N ALA A 218 3.09 -12.57 5.73
CA ALA A 218 2.31 -12.52 6.97
C ALA A 218 1.46 -11.25 6.99
N VAL A 219 0.21 -11.39 7.44
CA VAL A 219 -0.81 -10.35 7.35
C VAL A 219 -1.53 -10.24 8.69
N LEU A 220 -1.41 -9.10 9.36
CA LEU A 220 -2.26 -8.73 10.49
C LEU A 220 -3.55 -8.15 9.91
N VAL A 221 -4.68 -8.73 10.30
CA VAL A 221 -5.99 -8.32 9.80
C VAL A 221 -6.94 -7.93 10.92
N TRP A 222 -7.89 -7.06 10.59
CA TRP A 222 -9.13 -6.92 11.36
C TRP A 222 -10.16 -7.91 10.84
N SER A 223 -10.63 -8.79 11.71
CA SER A 223 -11.73 -9.72 11.42
C SER A 223 -13.07 -9.05 11.72
N MET A 224 -13.82 -8.66 10.69
CA MET A 224 -15.05 -7.87 10.85
C MET A 224 -16.16 -8.62 11.60
N ARG A 225 -16.21 -9.95 11.47
CA ARG A 225 -17.18 -10.81 12.16
C ARG A 225 -16.76 -11.07 13.60
N ALA A 226 -15.51 -11.47 13.80
CA ALA A 226 -14.99 -11.80 15.12
C ALA A 226 -14.68 -10.57 15.98
N ARG A 227 -14.56 -9.40 15.35
CA ARG A 227 -14.27 -8.10 15.98
C ARG A 227 -12.99 -8.11 16.81
N ARG A 228 -11.96 -8.76 16.27
CA ARG A 228 -10.62 -8.87 16.87
C ARG A 228 -9.55 -8.88 15.78
N LEU A 229 -8.30 -8.77 16.21
CA LEU A 229 -7.16 -8.92 15.33
C LEU A 229 -6.83 -10.40 15.15
N GLU A 230 -6.41 -10.76 13.94
CA GLU A 230 -5.96 -12.11 13.59
C GLU A 230 -4.68 -12.00 12.74
N ILE A 231 -3.84 -13.03 12.76
CA ILE A 231 -2.66 -13.15 11.89
C ILE A 231 -2.94 -14.25 10.89
N LEU A 232 -2.83 -13.93 9.60
CA LEU A 232 -2.92 -14.87 8.50
C LEU A 232 -1.58 -15.01 7.81
N GLN A 233 -1.35 -16.16 7.17
CA GLN A 233 -0.34 -16.33 6.13
C GLN A 233 -1.07 -16.28 4.78
N SER A 234 -0.57 -15.47 3.85
CA SER A 234 -1.04 -15.49 2.46
C SER A 234 0.03 -16.13 1.60
N GLU A 235 -0.30 -17.22 0.91
CA GLU A 235 0.58 -17.78 -0.13
C GLU A 235 0.35 -17.08 -1.46
N LYS A 236 1.44 -16.92 -2.23
CA LYS A 236 1.49 -16.04 -3.39
C LYS A 236 1.05 -14.62 -2.99
N HIS A 237 -0.15 -14.23 -3.38
CA HIS A 237 -0.79 -12.99 -2.93
C HIS A 237 -2.23 -13.21 -2.45
N MET A 238 -2.92 -14.20 -3.02
CA MET A 238 -4.37 -14.39 -2.87
C MET A 238 -4.76 -15.69 -2.16
N ASN A 239 -3.83 -16.63 -1.95
CA ASN A 239 -4.15 -17.92 -1.35
C ASN A 239 -4.17 -17.80 0.18
N LEU A 240 -4.95 -18.67 0.84
CA LEU A 240 -5.06 -18.75 2.31
C LEU A 240 -5.57 -17.46 2.99
N THR A 241 -6.21 -16.57 2.23
CA THR A 241 -6.91 -15.41 2.79
C THR A 241 -8.28 -15.80 3.37
N GLN A 242 -8.72 -15.07 4.40
CA GLN A 242 -10.10 -15.09 4.85
C GLN A 242 -10.85 -13.92 4.20
N TRP A 243 -11.84 -14.23 3.37
CA TRP A 243 -12.75 -13.22 2.82
C TRP A 243 -13.44 -12.48 3.94
N ASP A 244 -13.58 -11.15 3.81
CA ASP A 244 -14.09 -10.21 4.82
C ASP A 244 -13.12 -9.70 5.88
N THR A 245 -11.85 -10.08 5.80
CA THR A 245 -10.82 -9.48 6.66
C THR A 245 -10.22 -8.25 6.01
N ILE A 246 -9.77 -7.29 6.83
CA ILE A 246 -9.14 -6.04 6.36
C ILE A 246 -7.66 -6.06 6.77
N PRO A 247 -6.72 -6.13 5.81
CA PRO A 247 -5.28 -6.03 6.10
C PRO A 247 -4.87 -4.68 6.71
N LEU A 248 -4.11 -4.76 7.80
CA LEU A 248 -3.63 -3.62 8.59
C LEU A 248 -2.10 -3.46 8.51
N LEU A 249 -1.38 -4.56 8.67
CA LEU A 249 0.08 -4.64 8.60
C LEU A 249 0.47 -5.89 7.82
N VAL A 250 1.38 -5.75 6.87
CA VAL A 250 1.84 -6.85 6.01
C VAL A 250 3.36 -6.83 5.90
N ILE A 251 3.95 -8.01 5.76
CA ILE A 251 5.35 -8.18 5.38
C ILE A 251 5.44 -9.11 4.18
N ASP A 252 6.15 -8.69 3.14
CA ASP A 252 6.45 -9.51 1.97
C ASP A 252 7.61 -10.46 2.29
N VAL A 253 7.38 -11.77 2.18
CA VAL A 253 8.43 -12.79 2.33
C VAL A 253 8.63 -13.61 1.05
N TRP A 254 8.24 -13.05 -0.10
CA TRP A 254 8.79 -13.46 -1.38
C TRP A 254 10.30 -13.21 -1.41
N GLU A 255 11.05 -14.08 -2.07
CA GLU A 255 12.51 -13.97 -2.10
C GLU A 255 12.98 -12.63 -2.71
N HIS A 256 12.25 -12.06 -3.68
CA HIS A 256 12.59 -10.75 -4.24
C HIS A 256 12.63 -9.62 -3.20
N ALA A 257 11.93 -9.77 -2.06
CA ALA A 257 11.82 -8.74 -1.03
C ALA A 257 13.06 -8.66 -0.13
N TYR A 258 13.92 -9.69 -0.13
CA TYR A 258 15.04 -9.76 0.81
C TYR A 258 16.32 -10.41 0.26
N TYR A 259 16.24 -11.22 -0.80
CA TYR A 259 17.34 -12.12 -1.16
C TYR A 259 18.62 -11.39 -1.57
N LEU A 260 18.52 -10.19 -2.18
CA LEU A 260 19.71 -9.42 -2.55
C LEU A 260 20.56 -9.04 -1.32
N GLN A 261 19.92 -8.76 -0.17
CA GLN A 261 20.59 -8.33 1.05
C GLN A 261 20.78 -9.46 2.08
N TYR A 262 19.77 -10.31 2.27
CA TYR A 262 19.73 -11.33 3.32
C TYR A 262 19.96 -12.75 2.82
N LYS A 263 20.06 -12.96 1.50
CA LYS A 263 20.20 -14.28 0.87
C LYS A 263 19.12 -15.23 1.38
N ASN A 264 19.48 -16.42 1.85
CA ASN A 264 18.55 -17.40 2.41
C ASN A 264 18.12 -17.09 3.87
N ASN A 265 18.63 -16.03 4.51
CA ASN A 265 18.32 -15.72 5.91
C ASN A 265 17.05 -14.87 6.06
N ARG A 266 15.90 -15.45 5.73
CA ARG A 266 14.58 -14.81 5.88
C ARG A 266 14.32 -14.32 7.30
N ALA A 267 14.77 -15.07 8.32
CA ALA A 267 14.56 -14.70 9.72
C ALA A 267 15.25 -13.38 10.08
N GLU A 268 16.44 -13.12 9.54
CA GLU A 268 17.15 -11.86 9.76
C GLU A 268 16.45 -10.67 9.07
N TYR A 269 15.92 -10.88 7.85
CA TYR A 269 15.08 -9.89 7.18
C TYR A 269 13.85 -9.53 8.03
N VAL A 270 13.07 -10.53 8.50
CA VAL A 270 11.88 -10.31 9.33
C VAL A 270 12.25 -9.57 10.63
N LYS A 271 13.36 -9.95 11.26
CA LYS A 271 13.88 -9.27 12.46
C LYS A 271 14.17 -7.79 12.18
N ASN A 272 14.83 -7.48 11.07
CA ASN A 272 15.23 -6.12 10.73
C ASN A 272 14.07 -5.25 10.24
N TRP A 273 13.09 -5.84 9.54
CA TRP A 273 11.88 -5.16 9.10
C TRP A 273 11.09 -4.51 10.24
N TRP A 274 11.10 -5.11 11.45
CA TRP A 274 10.46 -4.50 12.62
C TRP A 274 10.98 -3.10 12.97
N ASN A 275 12.19 -2.72 12.55
CA ASN A 275 12.75 -1.38 12.81
C ASN A 275 12.19 -0.30 11.88
N VAL A 276 11.47 -0.68 10.82
CA VAL A 276 10.89 0.27 9.86
C VAL A 276 9.37 0.27 9.86
N VAL A 277 8.70 -0.50 10.73
CA VAL A 277 7.23 -0.55 10.78
C VAL A 277 6.64 0.82 11.12
N ASN A 278 5.72 1.31 10.29
CA ASN A 278 5.02 2.57 10.44
C ASN A 278 3.75 2.40 11.28
N TRP A 279 3.91 2.31 12.60
CA TRP A 279 2.78 2.13 13.51
C TRP A 279 1.68 3.21 13.41
N PRO A 280 1.97 4.51 13.23
CA PRO A 280 0.93 5.52 13.02
C PRO A 280 -0.02 5.22 11.86
N LEU A 281 0.49 4.68 10.75
CA LEU A 281 -0.37 4.28 9.65
C LEU A 281 -1.19 3.03 10.01
N VAL A 282 -0.57 2.01 10.62
CA VAL A 282 -1.27 0.78 11.00
C VAL A 282 -2.43 1.12 11.97
N GLU A 283 -2.19 2.03 12.92
CA GLU A 283 -3.22 2.59 13.81
C GLU A 283 -4.33 3.28 13.02
N SER A 284 -4.00 4.20 12.11
CA SER A 284 -4.99 4.90 11.27
C SER A 284 -5.87 3.93 10.47
N ARG A 285 -5.27 2.89 9.89
CA ARG A 285 -6.00 1.82 9.19
C ARG A 285 -6.89 1.03 10.15
N PHE A 286 -6.39 0.69 11.33
CA PHE A 286 -7.16 -0.01 12.37
C PHE A 286 -8.38 0.81 12.82
N GLU A 287 -8.21 2.12 13.07
CA GLU A 287 -9.28 3.03 13.48
C GLU A 287 -10.40 3.13 12.45
N LYS A 288 -10.06 3.07 11.15
CA LYS A 288 -11.04 2.99 10.06
C LYS A 288 -11.69 1.61 10.01
N ALA A 289 -10.89 0.54 10.03
CA ALA A 289 -11.36 -0.84 9.91
C ALA A 289 -12.31 -1.24 11.05
N LYS A 290 -12.02 -0.87 12.30
CA LYS A 290 -12.81 -1.27 13.48
C LYS A 290 -14.24 -0.70 13.51
N LYS A 291 -14.52 0.32 12.67
CA LYS A 291 -15.87 0.87 12.45
C LYS A 291 -16.71 -0.06 11.59
N LEU A 292 -16.08 -0.86 10.73
CA LEU A 292 -16.73 -1.89 9.93
C LEU A 292 -16.94 -3.14 10.80
N ARG A 293 -18.20 -3.40 11.16
CA ARG A 293 -18.61 -4.52 12.01
C ARG A 293 -19.79 -5.23 11.39
N TRP A 294 -19.65 -6.53 11.21
CA TRP A 294 -20.76 -7.37 10.82
C TRP A 294 -21.45 -7.95 12.06
N LYS A 295 -22.65 -8.49 11.87
CA LYS A 295 -23.33 -9.25 12.93
C LYS A 295 -22.44 -10.42 13.30
N ALA A 296 -22.07 -10.51 14.57
CA ALA A 296 -21.43 -11.69 15.12
C ALA A 296 -22.49 -12.80 15.19
N PHE A 297 -22.15 -13.99 14.71
CA PHE A 297 -22.95 -15.20 14.82
C PHE A 297 -22.04 -16.36 15.15
#